data_AF-A0A963S1A2-F1
#
_entry.id   AF-A0A963S1A2-F1
#
_cell.length_a   1.000
_cell.length_b   1.000
_cell.length_c   1.000
_cell.angle_alpha   90.00
_cell.angle_beta   90.00
_cell.angle_gamma   90.00
#
_symmetry.space_group_name_H-M   'P 1'
#
loop_
_entity.id
_entity.type
_entity.pdbx_description
1 polymer ?
#
loop_
_entity_poly.entity_id
_entity_poly.type
_entity_poly.pdbx_seq_one_letter_code
_entity_poly.pdbx_strand_id
1 'polypeptide(L)'
;MTATNTDVTDETALDPVCGMTVKLNAGKPTLKYKGKDYHFCGRKCHDRFEADPVFFLSGNNKKIVRKAPAGVKYTCPMDPEIVTDAPGTCPICGMAL
;
A
#
# COMPACT_ATOMS: atom_id res chain seq x y z
N MET A 1 -25.23 32.67 -10.17
CA MET A 1 -25.09 31.77 -9.00
C MET A 1 -25.30 30.38 -9.56
N THR A 2 -24.31 29.51 -9.75
CA THR A 2 -23.25 29.04 -8.85
C THR A 2 -22.14 28.39 -9.69
N ALA A 3 -20.89 28.79 -9.47
CA ALA A 3 -19.73 28.07 -9.96
C ALA A 3 -19.51 26.86 -9.04
N THR A 4 -19.71 25.64 -9.54
CA THR A 4 -19.15 24.43 -8.90
C THR A 4 -17.89 24.08 -9.65
N ASN A 5 -16.82 24.83 -9.39
CA ASN A 5 -15.46 24.37 -9.67
C ASN A 5 -15.24 23.16 -8.76
N THR A 6 -15.53 21.98 -9.30
CA THR A 6 -15.14 20.72 -8.69
C THR A 6 -13.68 20.54 -9.07
N ASP A 7 -12.82 21.17 -8.28
CA ASP A 7 -11.39 20.87 -8.30
C ASP A 7 -11.26 19.42 -7.84
N VAL A 8 -11.23 18.51 -8.81
CA VAL A 8 -10.90 17.10 -8.60
C VAL A 8 -9.41 17.07 -8.36
N THR A 9 -8.99 17.49 -7.17
CA THR A 9 -7.68 17.11 -6.66
C THR A 9 -7.76 15.60 -6.43
N ASP A 10 -6.93 14.83 -7.17
CA ASP A 10 -6.66 13.40 -6.94
C ASP A 10 -5.91 13.30 -5.60
N GLU A 11 -6.56 13.71 -4.51
CA GLU A 11 -6.00 13.66 -3.19
C GLU A 11 -5.79 12.17 -2.90
N THR A 12 -4.55 11.79 -2.69
CA THR A 12 -4.19 10.41 -2.40
C THR A 12 -3.73 10.33 -0.96
N ALA A 13 -4.37 9.48 -0.17
CA ALA A 13 -4.02 9.25 1.23
C ALA A 13 -3.21 7.97 1.36
N LEU A 14 -2.34 7.90 2.37
CA LEU A 14 -1.63 6.68 2.72
C LEU A 14 -2.50 5.83 3.64
N ASP A 15 -2.77 4.58 3.27
CA ASP A 15 -3.43 3.62 4.16
C ASP A 15 -2.49 3.26 5.33
N PRO A 16 -2.85 3.54 6.59
CA PRO A 16 -1.99 3.24 7.73
C PRO A 16 -1.85 1.73 7.97
N VAL A 17 -2.72 0.86 7.47
CA VAL A 17 -2.61 -0.59 7.70
C VAL A 17 -1.60 -1.22 6.77
N CYS A 18 -1.73 -0.96 5.48
CA CYS A 18 -0.91 -1.61 4.45
C CYS A 18 0.13 -0.69 3.80
N GLY A 19 0.14 0.61 4.12
CA GLY A 19 1.05 1.58 3.52
C GLY A 19 0.80 1.84 2.03
N MET A 20 -0.33 1.37 1.49
CA MET A 20 -0.68 1.59 0.09
C MET A 20 -1.27 2.99 -0.08
N THR A 21 -0.90 3.67 -1.16
CA THR A 21 -1.50 4.93 -1.56
C THR A 21 -2.91 4.68 -2.10
N VAL A 22 -3.91 5.35 -1.54
CA VAL A 22 -5.31 5.21 -1.91
C VAL A 22 -5.87 6.54 -2.41
N LYS A 23 -6.59 6.50 -3.53
CA LYS A 23 -7.29 7.67 -4.06
C LYS A 23 -8.49 8.03 -3.20
N LEU A 24 -8.49 9.23 -2.66
CA LEU A 24 -9.65 9.88 -2.05
C LEU A 24 -10.68 10.10 -3.18
N ASN A 25 -11.98 10.02 -2.87
CA ASN A 25 -13.10 10.11 -3.83
C ASN A 25 -13.46 8.85 -4.65
N ALA A 26 -12.84 7.70 -4.39
CA ALA A 26 -13.20 6.44 -5.08
C ALA A 26 -14.25 5.56 -4.36
N GLY A 27 -15.05 6.11 -3.44
CA GLY A 27 -16.01 5.33 -2.63
C GLY A 27 -15.35 4.30 -1.69
N LYS A 28 -14.09 4.54 -1.31
CA LYS A 28 -13.31 3.67 -0.42
C LYS A 28 -13.73 3.86 1.05
N PRO A 29 -13.60 2.82 1.89
CA PRO A 29 -13.92 2.92 3.31
C PRO A 29 -12.98 3.90 4.02
N THR A 30 -13.55 4.66 4.96
CA THR A 30 -12.86 5.68 5.77
C THR A 30 -13.24 5.52 7.23
N LEU A 31 -12.34 5.87 8.14
CA LEU A 31 -12.59 5.83 9.59
C LEU A 31 -12.00 7.07 10.24
N LYS A 32 -12.79 7.73 11.09
CA LYS A 32 -12.34 8.88 11.87
C LYS A 32 -11.78 8.42 13.21
N TYR A 33 -10.52 8.71 13.48
CA TYR A 33 -9.85 8.36 14.73
C TYR A 33 -9.05 9.55 15.28
N LYS A 34 -9.26 9.91 16.55
CA LYS A 34 -8.65 11.09 17.20
C LYS A 34 -8.82 12.40 16.42
N GLY A 35 -9.97 12.57 15.75
CA GLY A 35 -10.26 13.76 14.94
C GLY A 35 -9.55 13.81 13.59
N LYS A 36 -8.82 12.76 13.20
CA LYS A 36 -8.24 12.60 11.86
C LYS A 36 -9.02 11.56 11.07
N ASP A 37 -9.30 11.87 9.81
CA ASP A 37 -9.91 10.93 8.88
C ASP A 37 -8.82 10.08 8.23
N TYR A 38 -8.95 8.75 8.36
CA TYR A 38 -8.07 7.76 7.76
C TYR A 38 -8.78 7.05 6.62
N HIS A 39 -8.03 6.77 5.56
CA HIS A 39 -8.55 6.15 4.35
C HIS A 39 -7.89 4.81 4.11
N PHE A 40 -8.68 3.83 3.68
CA PHE A 40 -8.22 2.45 3.55
C PHE A 40 -8.38 1.95 2.12
N CYS A 41 -7.51 1.03 1.70
CA CYS A 41 -7.53 0.51 0.33
C CYS A 41 -8.75 -0.38 0.07
N GLY A 42 -9.32 -0.96 1.13
CA GLY A 42 -10.54 -1.75 1.13
C GLY A 42 -10.99 -2.14 2.54
N ARG A 43 -12.09 -2.91 2.64
CA ARG A 43 -12.72 -3.33 3.92
C ARG A 43 -11.77 -4.01 4.89
N LYS A 44 -10.91 -4.93 4.40
CA LYS A 44 -9.94 -5.63 5.26
C LYS A 44 -9.00 -4.69 6.01
N CYS A 45 -8.57 -3.58 5.39
CA CYS A 45 -7.72 -2.60 6.05
C CYS A 45 -8.53 -1.78 7.07
N HIS A 46 -9.75 -1.39 6.72
CA HIS A 46 -10.65 -0.73 7.65
C HIS A 46 -10.88 -1.57 8.92
N ASP A 47 -11.26 -2.84 8.76
CA ASP A 47 -11.58 -3.74 9.88
C ASP A 47 -10.36 -3.98 10.78
N ARG A 48 -9.16 -4.11 10.19
CA ARG A 48 -7.90 -4.23 10.93
C ARG A 48 -7.59 -2.96 11.72
N PHE A 49 -7.74 -1.80 11.08
CA PHE A 49 -7.49 -0.53 11.73
C PHE A 49 -8.48 -0.27 12.87
N GLU A 50 -9.74 -0.65 12.71
CA GLU A 50 -10.75 -0.56 13.76
C GLU A 50 -10.41 -1.46 14.96
N ALA A 51 -9.89 -2.67 14.70
CA ALA A 51 -9.49 -3.60 15.75
C ALA A 51 -8.29 -3.11 16.59
N ASP A 52 -7.27 -2.50 15.97
CA ASP A 52 -6.11 -1.95 16.70
C ASP A 52 -5.52 -0.70 16.04
N PRO A 53 -6.18 0.46 16.18
CA PRO A 53 -5.74 1.69 15.53
C PRO A 53 -4.42 2.20 16.11
N VAL A 54 -4.16 1.97 17.40
CA VAL A 54 -2.92 2.43 18.05
C VAL A 54 -1.71 1.71 17.46
N PHE A 55 -1.80 0.40 17.20
CA PHE A 55 -0.73 -0.36 16.57
C PHE A 55 -0.35 0.20 15.19
N PHE A 56 -1.34 0.47 14.34
CA PHE A 56 -1.09 1.00 12.99
C PHE A 56 -0.66 2.48 13.00
N LEU A 57 -1.07 3.27 13.99
CA LEU A 57 -0.64 4.67 14.12
C LEU A 57 0.73 4.83 14.75
N SER A 58 1.22 3.83 15.48
CA SER A 58 2.53 3.87 16.13
C SER A 58 3.71 3.76 15.13
N GLY A 59 3.45 3.55 13.84
CA GLY A 59 4.48 3.43 12.80
C GLY A 59 5.23 2.08 12.82
N ASN A 60 4.86 1.16 13.72
CA ASN A 60 5.45 -0.18 13.81
C ASN A 60 5.11 -1.06 12.58
N ASN A 61 3.99 -0.78 11.91
CA ASN A 61 3.60 -1.44 10.65
C ASN A 61 4.54 -1.15 9.46
N LYS A 62 5.31 -0.05 9.48
CA LYS A 62 6.19 0.36 8.37
C LYS A 62 7.35 -0.63 8.18
N LYS A 63 7.65 -1.42 9.22
CA LYS A 63 8.60 -2.55 9.18
C LYS A 63 8.01 -3.83 8.58
N ILE A 64 6.69 -4.00 8.62
CA ILE A 64 6.01 -5.24 8.19
C ILE A 64 5.80 -5.23 6.68
N VAL A 65 5.43 -4.08 6.09
CA VAL A 65 5.15 -4.00 4.64
C VAL A 65 6.43 -4.00 3.80
N ARG A 66 7.56 -3.57 4.37
CA ARG A 66 8.87 -3.54 3.67
C ARG A 66 9.66 -4.84 3.73
N LYS A 67 9.20 -5.85 4.47
CA LYS A 67 9.79 -7.18 4.38
C LYS A 67 9.10 -7.97 3.27
N ALA A 68 9.52 -7.71 2.03
CA ALA A 68 9.73 -8.85 1.13
C ALA A 68 10.55 -9.89 1.91
N PRO A 69 10.26 -11.19 1.82
CA PRO A 69 10.97 -12.19 2.61
C PRO A 69 12.45 -12.16 2.22
N ALA A 70 13.27 -11.49 3.05
CA ALA A 70 14.72 -11.51 2.89
C ALA A 70 15.18 -12.96 3.08
N GLY A 71 15.57 -13.60 1.97
CA GLY A 71 15.99 -15.00 1.94
C GLY A 71 15.29 -15.87 0.90
N VAL A 72 14.29 -15.37 0.16
CA VAL A 72 13.80 -16.08 -1.04
C VAL A 72 14.67 -15.66 -2.23
N LYS A 73 15.37 -16.63 -2.81
CA LYS A 73 16.10 -16.45 -4.07
C LYS A 73 15.11 -16.54 -5.21
N TYR A 74 15.01 -15.47 -5.98
CA TYR A 74 14.17 -15.38 -7.16
C TYR A 74 15.03 -15.75 -8.37
N THR A 75 14.59 -16.74 -9.13
CA THR A 75 15.29 -17.23 -10.32
C THR A 75 14.43 -17.00 -11.54
N CYS A 76 15.01 -16.44 -12.61
CA CYS A 76 14.29 -16.22 -13.86
C CYS A 76 13.97 -17.59 -14.49
N PRO A 77 12.70 -17.87 -14.89
CA PRO A 77 12.36 -19.13 -15.56
C PRO A 77 13.00 -19.28 -16.95
N MET A 78 13.38 -18.16 -17.58
CA MET A 78 14.06 -18.15 -18.89
C MET A 78 15.58 -18.13 -18.77
N ASP A 79 16.11 -17.58 -17.67
CA ASP A 79 17.53 -17.33 -17.45
C ASP A 79 17.94 -17.87 -16.06
N PRO A 80 18.12 -19.19 -15.88
CA PRO A 80 18.37 -19.80 -14.57
C PRO A 80 19.68 -19.35 -13.90
N GLU A 81 20.58 -18.71 -14.65
CA GLU A 81 21.80 -18.07 -14.13
C GLU A 81 21.52 -16.76 -13.37
N ILE A 82 20.33 -16.16 -13.56
CA ILE A 82 19.90 -14.96 -12.86
C ILE A 82 19.20 -15.35 -11.57
N VAL A 83 19.90 -15.13 -10.45
CA VAL A 83 19.40 -15.37 -9.10
C VAL A 83 19.50 -14.07 -8.30
N THR A 84 18.37 -13.58 -7.78
CA THR A 84 18.32 -12.34 -6.99
C THR A 84 17.73 -12.58 -5.61
N ASP A 85 18.27 -11.90 -4.59
CA ASP A 85 17.73 -11.93 -3.22
C ASP A 85 16.59 -10.92 -3.02
N ALA A 86 16.19 -10.21 -4.07
CA ALA A 86 15.13 -9.22 -4.06
C ALA A 86 14.18 -9.42 -5.26
N PRO A 87 12.87 -9.18 -5.06
CA PRO A 87 11.92 -9.18 -6.16
C PRO A 87 12.23 -8.04 -7.11
N GLY A 88 12.09 -8.28 -8.41
CA GLY A 88 12.52 -7.33 -9.43
C GLY A 88 12.13 -7.72 -10.84
N THR A 89 12.84 -7.16 -11.81
CA THR A 89 12.65 -7.48 -13.23
C THR A 89 13.96 -8.02 -13.77
N CYS A 90 13.91 -9.16 -14.47
CA CYS A 90 15.08 -9.75 -15.10
C CYS A 90 15.67 -8.77 -16.13
N PRO A 91 16.97 -8.42 -16.05
CA PRO A 91 17.60 -7.47 -16.97
C PRO A 91 17.80 -8.03 -18.38
N ILE A 92 17.66 -9.34 -18.56
CA ILE A 92 17.83 -10.01 -19.87
C ILE A 92 16.49 -10.07 -20.61
N CYS A 93 15.46 -10.62 -19.98
CA CYS A 93 14.17 -10.90 -20.64
C CYS A 93 13.01 -10.03 -20.16
N GLY A 94 13.20 -9.20 -19.13
CA GLY A 94 12.16 -8.29 -18.64
C GLY A 94 11.04 -8.95 -17.84
N MET A 95 11.15 -10.24 -17.49
CA MET A 95 10.15 -10.94 -16.66
C MET A 95 10.28 -10.62 -15.18
N ALA A 96 9.18 -10.74 -14.43
CA ALA A 96 9.17 -10.55 -12.99
C ALA A 96 9.94 -11.68 -12.26
N LEU A 97 10.88 -11.27 -11.42
CA LEU A 97 11.65 -12.10 -10.48
C LEU A 97 11.00 -12.03 -9.11
#